data_AF-A0A6J4XNR7-F1
#
_entry.id   AF-A0A6J4XNR7-F1
#
_cell.length_a   1.000
_cell.length_b   1.000
_cell.length_c   1.000
_cell.angle_alpha   90.00
_cell.angle_beta   90.00
_cell.angle_gamma   90.00
#
_symmetry.space_group_name_H-M   'P 1'
#
loop_
_entity.id
_entity.type
_entity.pdbx_description
1 polymer ?
#
loop_
_entity_poly.entity_id
_entity_poly.type
_entity_poly.pdbx_seq_one_letter_code
_entity_poly.pdbx_strand_id
1 'polypeptide(L)'
;MIAEADAAGNVVKSYGYRPGSTWTTDPLFMKEGSNYYFYTNDHLGTPQKLTAVNGAVVWSVKYSSFGKATVEVETVENSLRFSGQYYDRETGLHYNYNRYFSFEVGRFLRTDPLGFKAGVNIYSYVLNNPVNLKDPYGLDAIPIVFPDYKISTPVGKIGGLGHAGILLIDPKTGLTKYYEYGRYRADNDECNCGIVRKRTIPNVVMGKDGRPTPESLNKVLSSISNQSGQGGRISGAYIKNDKFAEMNNYAVKKKAQNRNPKREHYSLSSNNCAHFMKDVLEAGEVDPPWIIDPRPNSYIEELRDDYPKIDYP
;
A
#
# COMPACT_ATOMS: atom_id res chain seq x y z
N MET A 1 -9.95 5.79 -13.28
CA MET A 1 -10.29 5.73 -14.73
C MET A 1 -9.54 6.83 -15.49
N ILE A 2 -8.98 6.59 -16.69
CA ILE A 2 -8.19 7.61 -17.44
C ILE A 2 -8.90 8.13 -18.71
N ALA A 3 -9.83 7.34 -19.25
CA ALA A 3 -10.65 7.71 -20.39
C ALA A 3 -11.92 6.85 -20.42
N GLU A 4 -12.97 7.38 -21.05
CA GLU A 4 -14.19 6.68 -21.44
C GLU A 4 -14.18 6.53 -22.96
N ALA A 5 -14.61 5.38 -23.45
CA ALA A 5 -14.67 5.08 -24.88
C ALA A 5 -16.06 4.57 -25.27
N ASP A 6 -16.46 4.85 -26.51
CA ASP A 6 -17.69 4.31 -27.09
C ASP A 6 -17.55 2.81 -27.42
N ALA A 7 -18.63 2.18 -27.88
CA ALA A 7 -18.65 0.77 -28.27
C ALA A 7 -17.69 0.43 -29.44
N ALA A 8 -17.25 1.43 -30.21
CA ALA A 8 -16.28 1.29 -31.28
C ALA A 8 -14.82 1.52 -30.81
N GLY A 9 -14.62 1.85 -29.53
CA GLY A 9 -13.30 2.10 -28.93
C GLY A 9 -12.77 3.52 -29.12
N ASN A 10 -13.59 4.45 -29.63
CA ASN A 10 -13.18 5.85 -29.74
C ASN A 10 -13.28 6.53 -28.37
N VAL A 11 -12.23 7.25 -27.97
CA VAL A 11 -12.23 8.01 -26.71
C VAL A 11 -13.22 9.16 -26.81
N VAL A 12 -14.24 9.13 -25.96
CA VAL A 12 -15.24 10.20 -25.85
C VAL A 12 -14.87 11.22 -24.78
N LYS A 13 -14.19 10.77 -23.72
CA LYS A 13 -13.79 11.60 -22.58
C LYS A 13 -12.45 11.14 -22.02
N SER A 14 -11.59 12.06 -21.61
CA SER A 14 -10.32 11.73 -20.95
C SER A 14 -10.05 12.63 -19.75
N TYR A 15 -9.29 12.10 -18.80
CA TYR A 15 -9.02 12.76 -17.52
C TYR A 15 -7.51 12.90 -17.31
N GLY A 16 -7.08 14.11 -16.97
CA GLY A 16 -5.72 14.40 -16.52
C GLY A 16 -5.67 14.53 -15.01
N TYR A 17 -4.66 13.91 -14.38
CA TYR A 17 -4.48 13.89 -12.93
C TYR A 17 -3.20 14.60 -12.53
N ARG A 18 -3.11 15.01 -11.25
CA ARG A 18 -1.94 15.70 -10.71
C ARG A 18 -0.68 14.82 -10.84
N PRO A 19 0.42 15.33 -11.42
CA PRO A 19 1.68 14.57 -11.45
C PRO A 19 2.13 14.18 -10.04
N GLY A 20 2.46 12.91 -9.85
CA GLY A 20 2.87 12.36 -8.56
C GLY A 20 1.74 12.09 -7.57
N SER A 21 0.46 12.29 -7.95
CA SER A 21 -0.66 11.80 -7.14
C SER A 21 -0.82 10.29 -7.28
N THR A 22 -1.54 9.74 -6.31
CA THR A 22 -2.11 8.39 -6.31
C THR A 22 -2.86 8.22 -7.66
N TRP A 23 -2.64 7.11 -8.39
CA TRP A 23 -3.24 6.84 -9.72
C TRP A 23 -4.76 7.13 -9.85
N THR A 24 -5.19 8.11 -10.65
CA THR A 24 -6.63 8.46 -10.81
C THR A 24 -7.28 9.12 -9.58
N THR A 25 -6.47 9.67 -8.67
CA THR A 25 -6.92 10.68 -7.69
C THR A 25 -6.42 12.06 -8.09
N ASP A 26 -7.04 13.09 -7.52
CA ASP A 26 -6.64 14.48 -7.73
C ASP A 26 -6.71 14.88 -9.22
N PRO A 27 -7.90 14.76 -9.86
CA PRO A 27 -8.04 15.13 -11.26
C PRO A 27 -7.81 16.64 -11.42
N LEU A 28 -7.12 17.04 -12.49
CA LEU A 28 -6.83 18.43 -12.81
C LEU A 28 -7.70 18.92 -13.96
N PHE A 29 -7.90 18.09 -14.98
CA PHE A 29 -8.73 18.45 -16.12
C PHE A 29 -9.48 17.24 -16.69
N MET A 30 -10.56 17.54 -17.40
CA MET A 30 -11.31 16.62 -18.23
C MET A 30 -11.36 17.19 -19.65
N LYS A 31 -11.24 16.31 -20.64
CA LYS A 31 -11.39 16.64 -22.05
C LYS A 31 -12.54 15.83 -22.64
N GLU A 32 -13.44 16.49 -23.35
CA GLU A 32 -14.54 15.86 -24.09
C GLU A 32 -14.58 16.46 -25.50
N GLY A 33 -14.32 15.65 -26.52
CA GLY A 33 -14.06 16.14 -27.87
C GLY A 33 -12.90 17.16 -27.91
N SER A 34 -13.19 18.41 -28.27
CA SER A 34 -12.22 19.53 -28.29
C SER A 34 -12.30 20.44 -27.06
N ASN A 35 -13.25 20.19 -26.15
CA ASN A 35 -13.47 21.04 -24.98
C ASN A 35 -12.62 20.57 -23.81
N TYR A 36 -12.09 21.54 -23.06
CA TYR A 36 -11.37 21.30 -21.81
C TYR A 36 -12.13 21.90 -20.64
N TYR A 37 -12.08 21.19 -19.54
CA TYR A 37 -12.70 21.56 -18.29
C TYR A 37 -11.74 21.31 -17.14
N PHE A 38 -11.73 22.20 -16.15
CA PHE A 38 -10.73 22.19 -15.06
C PHE A 38 -11.39 21.91 -13.72
N TYR A 39 -10.82 20.96 -12.98
CA TYR A 39 -11.34 20.55 -11.69
C TYR A 39 -10.85 21.47 -10.57
N THR A 40 -11.75 21.75 -9.64
CA THR A 40 -11.40 22.25 -8.31
C THR A 40 -11.67 21.14 -7.30
N ASN A 41 -10.63 20.72 -6.58
CA ASN A 41 -10.70 19.62 -5.62
C ASN A 41 -10.66 20.12 -4.16
N ASP A 42 -11.08 19.28 -3.23
CA ASP A 42 -10.85 19.48 -1.79
C ASP A 42 -9.46 18.98 -1.33
N HIS A 43 -9.21 18.98 -0.02
CA HIS A 43 -7.94 18.54 0.59
C HIS A 43 -7.63 17.05 0.39
N LEU A 44 -8.63 16.22 0.06
CA LEU A 44 -8.46 14.78 -0.22
C LEU A 44 -8.29 14.49 -1.72
N GLY A 45 -8.39 15.52 -2.57
CA GLY A 45 -8.36 15.37 -4.02
C GLY A 45 -9.71 14.98 -4.63
N THR A 46 -10.82 15.22 -3.92
CA THR A 46 -12.18 14.96 -4.40
C THR A 46 -12.68 16.13 -5.26
N PRO A 47 -13.20 15.89 -6.48
CA PRO A 47 -13.79 16.92 -7.34
C PRO A 47 -15.00 17.61 -6.71
N GLN A 48 -14.92 18.93 -6.52
CA GLN A 48 -16.02 19.77 -6.01
C GLN A 48 -16.69 20.57 -7.13
N LYS A 49 -15.91 21.03 -8.11
CA LYS A 49 -16.39 21.84 -9.24
C LYS A 49 -15.61 21.53 -10.51
N LEU A 50 -16.24 21.80 -11.64
CA LEU A 50 -15.66 21.75 -12.96
C LEU A 50 -15.97 23.06 -13.70
N THR A 51 -14.94 23.71 -14.21
CA THR A 51 -15.04 25.02 -14.86
C THR A 51 -14.58 24.92 -16.32
N ALA A 52 -15.37 25.46 -17.25
CA ALA A 52 -15.00 25.54 -18.65
C ALA A 52 -13.95 26.63 -18.91
N VAL A 53 -13.31 26.61 -20.08
CA VAL A 53 -12.28 27.59 -20.48
C VAL A 53 -12.76 29.04 -20.38
N ASN A 54 -14.05 29.31 -20.60
CA ASN A 54 -14.64 30.64 -20.49
C ASN A 54 -14.97 31.07 -19.05
N GLY A 55 -14.62 30.27 -18.04
CA GLY A 55 -14.88 30.53 -16.62
C GLY A 55 -16.26 30.12 -16.12
N ALA A 56 -17.14 29.60 -16.98
CA ALA A 56 -18.44 29.11 -16.54
C ALA A 56 -18.29 27.80 -15.73
N VAL A 57 -18.97 27.72 -14.58
CA VAL A 57 -19.10 26.47 -13.82
C VAL A 57 -20.07 25.57 -14.57
N VAL A 58 -19.57 24.46 -15.07
CA VAL A 58 -20.34 23.49 -15.87
C VAL A 58 -20.76 22.26 -15.08
N TRP A 59 -20.09 22.01 -13.96
CA TRP A 59 -20.50 21.01 -12.99
C TRP A 59 -20.12 21.43 -11.58
N SER A 60 -21.00 21.21 -10.62
CA SER A 60 -20.69 21.42 -9.20
C SER A 60 -21.50 20.49 -8.33
N VAL A 61 -20.92 20.10 -7.20
CA VAL A 61 -21.52 19.11 -6.31
C VAL A 61 -21.32 19.52 -4.86
N LYS A 62 -22.24 19.09 -4.00
CA LYS A 62 -22.05 19.03 -2.55
C LYS A 62 -22.03 17.59 -2.12
N TYR A 63 -21.03 17.21 -1.32
CA TYR A 63 -20.97 15.88 -0.72
C TYR A 63 -21.46 15.92 0.71
N SER A 64 -22.25 14.92 1.08
CA SER A 64 -22.40 14.53 2.49
C SER A 64 -21.10 13.86 2.97
N SER A 65 -20.95 13.71 4.29
CA SER A 65 -19.75 13.13 4.91
C SER A 65 -19.33 11.78 4.32
N PHE A 66 -20.27 10.92 3.94
CA PHE A 66 -20.00 9.60 3.32
C PHE A 66 -20.12 9.61 1.78
N GLY A 67 -19.94 10.76 1.14
CA GLY A 67 -19.81 10.82 -0.32
C GLY A 67 -21.11 10.80 -1.10
N LYS A 68 -22.27 10.96 -0.45
CA LYS A 68 -23.53 11.22 -1.17
C LYS A 68 -23.40 12.55 -1.90
N ALA A 69 -23.36 12.48 -3.23
CA ALA A 69 -23.23 13.61 -4.12
C ALA A 69 -24.61 14.22 -4.43
N THR A 70 -24.80 15.49 -4.09
CA THR A 70 -25.91 16.30 -4.57
C THR A 70 -25.35 17.25 -5.62
N VAL A 71 -25.55 16.91 -6.90
CA VAL A 71 -25.08 17.73 -8.02
C VAL A 71 -25.98 18.97 -8.12
N GLU A 72 -25.40 20.14 -8.03
CA GLU A 72 -26.11 21.44 -8.07
C GLU A 72 -26.13 22.02 -9.48
N VAL A 73 -25.09 21.75 -10.28
CA VAL A 73 -24.97 22.16 -11.68
C VAL A 73 -24.49 20.95 -12.48
N GLU A 74 -25.14 20.65 -13.60
CA GLU A 74 -24.78 19.55 -14.51
C GLU A 74 -25.07 19.94 -15.96
N THR A 75 -24.22 20.79 -16.55
CA THR A 75 -24.23 21.03 -18.00
C THR A 75 -23.28 20.10 -18.74
N VAL A 76 -22.34 19.49 -18.02
CA VAL A 76 -21.44 18.44 -18.51
C VAL A 76 -21.44 17.29 -17.49
N GLU A 77 -21.50 16.05 -17.99
CA GLU A 77 -21.50 14.86 -17.15
C GLU A 77 -20.11 14.59 -16.56
N ASN A 78 -20.04 14.53 -15.23
CA ASN A 78 -18.86 14.11 -14.49
C ASN A 78 -19.21 12.97 -13.53
N SER A 79 -18.61 11.81 -13.79
CA SER A 79 -18.80 10.59 -12.99
C SER A 79 -17.75 10.41 -11.89
N LEU A 80 -16.70 11.24 -11.83
CA LEU A 80 -15.74 11.17 -10.73
C LEU A 80 -16.38 11.59 -9.40
N ARG A 81 -16.08 10.86 -8.31
CA ARG A 81 -16.60 11.09 -6.95
C ARG A 81 -15.44 11.26 -5.96
N PHE A 82 -15.53 10.72 -4.74
CA PHE A 82 -14.40 10.69 -3.80
C PHE A 82 -13.12 10.14 -4.46
N SER A 83 -11.97 10.45 -3.87
CA SER A 83 -10.66 10.04 -4.37
C SER A 83 -10.64 8.57 -4.86
N GLY A 84 -10.49 8.36 -6.17
CA GLY A 84 -10.46 7.03 -6.80
C GLY A 84 -11.82 6.40 -7.17
N GLN A 85 -12.95 7.04 -6.80
CA GLN A 85 -14.31 6.55 -7.07
C GLN A 85 -14.85 7.03 -8.41
N TYR A 86 -15.55 6.10 -9.08
CA TYR A 86 -16.33 6.35 -10.28
C TYR A 86 -17.81 6.07 -10.02
N TYR A 87 -18.69 7.00 -10.35
CA TYR A 87 -20.13 6.82 -10.26
C TYR A 87 -20.63 5.97 -11.42
N ASP A 88 -21.09 4.77 -11.11
CA ASP A 88 -21.76 3.89 -12.05
C ASP A 88 -23.26 4.22 -12.07
N ARG A 89 -23.70 4.81 -13.18
CA ARG A 89 -25.07 5.30 -13.36
C ARG A 89 -26.09 4.16 -13.48
N GLU A 90 -25.69 2.99 -13.97
CA GLU A 90 -26.59 1.85 -14.14
C GLU A 90 -26.99 1.26 -12.79
N THR A 91 -26.04 1.23 -11.85
CA THR A 91 -26.24 0.67 -10.51
C THR A 91 -26.57 1.71 -9.45
N GLY A 92 -26.26 2.99 -9.70
CA GLY A 92 -26.37 4.08 -8.72
C GLY A 92 -25.29 4.00 -7.63
N LEU A 93 -24.22 3.23 -7.86
CA LEU A 93 -23.18 2.96 -6.86
C LEU A 93 -21.86 3.64 -7.23
N HIS A 94 -20.99 3.77 -6.24
CA HIS A 94 -19.64 4.25 -6.46
C HIS A 94 -18.71 3.06 -6.62
N TYR A 95 -18.21 2.84 -7.83
CA TYR A 95 -17.17 1.86 -8.09
C TYR A 95 -15.83 2.40 -7.58
N ASN A 96 -15.30 1.75 -6.54
CA ASN A 96 -14.02 2.07 -5.93
C ASN A 96 -13.02 0.95 -6.21
N TYR A 97 -12.62 0.81 -7.47
CA TYR A 97 -11.74 -0.23 -8.06
C TYR A 97 -12.10 -1.69 -7.71
N ASN A 98 -11.99 -2.08 -6.45
CA ASN A 98 -12.17 -3.45 -5.97
C ASN A 98 -13.53 -3.69 -5.30
N ARG A 99 -14.27 -2.62 -4.96
CA ARG A 99 -15.55 -2.71 -4.26
C ARG A 99 -16.55 -1.68 -4.75
N TYR A 100 -17.83 -2.05 -4.72
CA TYR A 100 -18.93 -1.11 -4.85
C TYR A 100 -19.27 -0.52 -3.49
N PHE A 101 -19.20 0.81 -3.41
CA PHE A 101 -19.55 1.62 -2.26
C PHE A 101 -20.96 2.19 -2.45
N SER A 102 -21.79 2.06 -1.43
CA SER A 102 -23.10 2.70 -1.36
C SER A 102 -23.02 3.90 -0.43
N PHE A 103 -23.18 5.09 -1.00
CA PHE A 103 -23.21 6.34 -0.25
C PHE A 103 -24.50 6.50 0.56
N GLU A 104 -25.61 5.83 0.19
CA GLU A 104 -26.87 5.92 0.91
C GLU A 104 -26.78 5.35 2.32
N VAL A 105 -26.06 4.23 2.46
CA VAL A 105 -25.79 3.57 3.74
C VAL A 105 -24.36 3.82 4.26
N GLY A 106 -23.54 4.58 3.53
CA GLY A 106 -22.18 4.97 3.91
C GLY A 106 -21.21 3.80 4.06
N ARG A 107 -21.37 2.73 3.27
CA ARG A 107 -20.58 1.49 3.43
C ARG A 107 -20.37 0.77 2.10
N PHE A 108 -19.43 -0.17 2.09
CA PHE A 108 -19.30 -1.11 0.98
C PHE A 108 -20.46 -2.11 0.97
N LEU A 109 -20.88 -2.51 -0.22
CA LEU A 109 -21.94 -3.52 -0.41
C LEU A 109 -21.42 -4.96 -0.42
N ARG A 110 -20.11 -5.13 -0.46
CA ARG A 110 -19.44 -6.40 -0.24
C ARG A 110 -18.59 -6.30 1.00
N THR A 111 -18.48 -7.42 1.70
CA THR A 111 -17.53 -7.57 2.79
C THR A 111 -16.15 -7.16 2.30
N ASP A 112 -15.42 -6.47 3.15
CA ASP A 112 -14.01 -6.23 2.96
C ASP A 112 -13.35 -7.58 2.66
N PRO A 113 -12.61 -7.72 1.55
CA PRO A 113 -11.85 -8.92 1.26
C PRO A 113 -10.87 -9.30 2.38
N LEU A 114 -10.60 -8.41 3.34
CA LEU A 114 -9.81 -8.63 4.57
C LEU A 114 -10.63 -9.23 5.73
N GLY A 115 -11.97 -9.27 5.65
CA GLY A 115 -12.85 -9.75 6.72
C GLY A 115 -12.74 -8.89 8.00
N PHE A 116 -12.91 -9.48 9.18
CA PHE A 116 -12.80 -8.78 10.49
C PHE A 116 -11.42 -8.17 10.76
N LYS A 117 -10.45 -8.40 9.86
CA LYS A 117 -9.10 -7.86 9.91
C LYS A 117 -8.99 -6.43 9.35
N ALA A 118 -10.06 -5.88 8.78
CA ALA A 118 -10.20 -4.45 8.44
C ALA A 118 -10.90 -3.64 9.56
N GLY A 119 -11.03 -4.23 10.75
CA GLY A 119 -11.83 -3.73 11.85
C GLY A 119 -13.10 -4.54 12.06
N VAL A 120 -13.75 -4.33 13.21
CA VAL A 120 -14.96 -5.07 13.63
C VAL A 120 -16.09 -4.95 12.60
N ASN A 121 -16.12 -3.85 11.85
CA ASN A 121 -17.08 -3.63 10.77
C ASN A 121 -16.43 -3.81 9.39
N ILE A 122 -16.61 -5.01 8.85
CA ILE A 122 -16.10 -5.45 7.55
C ILE A 122 -16.77 -4.77 6.35
N TYR A 123 -17.70 -3.84 6.55
CA TYR A 123 -18.30 -3.04 5.48
C TYR A 123 -17.89 -1.57 5.56
N SER A 124 -17.16 -1.17 6.61
CA SER A 124 -16.84 0.23 6.85
C SER A 124 -15.99 0.85 5.75
N TYR A 125 -16.24 2.12 5.47
CA TYR A 125 -15.40 2.93 4.61
C TYR A 125 -14.48 3.78 5.49
N VAL A 126 -13.17 3.60 5.32
CA VAL A 126 -12.10 4.34 6.01
C VAL A 126 -12.31 4.53 7.52
N LEU A 127 -12.63 3.43 8.22
CA LEU A 127 -12.87 3.42 9.68
C LEU A 127 -13.96 4.41 10.14
N ASN A 128 -14.94 4.71 9.28
CA ASN A 128 -15.98 5.73 9.49
C ASN A 128 -15.44 7.17 9.63
N ASN A 129 -14.24 7.45 9.12
CA ASN A 129 -13.64 8.79 9.12
C ASN A 129 -13.39 9.35 7.69
N PRO A 130 -14.44 9.47 6.85
CA PRO A 130 -14.32 9.84 5.44
C PRO A 130 -13.92 11.29 5.17
N VAL A 131 -13.93 12.15 6.20
CA VAL A 131 -13.52 13.56 6.08
C VAL A 131 -11.99 13.69 6.15
N ASN A 132 -11.31 12.76 6.81
CA ASN A 132 -9.87 12.80 7.04
C ASN A 132 -9.11 11.72 6.26
N LEU A 133 -9.76 10.62 5.92
CA LEU A 133 -9.13 9.45 5.31
C LEU A 133 -9.72 9.16 3.92
N LYS A 134 -8.91 8.56 3.06
CA LYS A 134 -9.30 8.08 1.72
C LYS A 134 -8.83 6.65 1.50
N ASP A 135 -9.58 5.89 0.69
CA ASP A 135 -9.20 4.54 0.22
C ASP A 135 -9.10 4.56 -1.32
N PRO A 136 -7.95 4.99 -1.88
CA PRO A 136 -7.82 5.24 -3.32
C PRO A 136 -7.82 3.98 -4.19
N TYR A 137 -7.23 2.89 -3.70
CA TYR A 137 -7.03 1.66 -4.50
C TYR A 137 -7.23 0.36 -3.76
N GLY A 138 -6.93 0.33 -2.47
CA GLY A 138 -6.47 -0.88 -1.78
C GLY A 138 -5.43 -1.71 -2.59
N LEU A 139 -4.12 -1.64 -2.31
CA LEU A 139 -2.98 -2.42 -2.89
C LEU A 139 -1.85 -2.69 -1.86
N ASP A 140 -0.82 -3.58 -1.96
CA ASP A 140 -0.11 -4.28 -0.82
C ASP A 140 1.45 -4.29 -0.60
N ALA A 141 1.90 -4.58 0.63
CA ALA A 141 3.24 -4.70 1.24
C ALA A 141 3.20 -5.71 2.42
N ILE A 142 4.26 -6.48 2.67
CA ILE A 142 4.21 -7.55 3.69
C ILE A 142 5.45 -7.49 4.60
N PRO A 143 5.39 -6.85 5.79
CA PRO A 143 6.34 -7.10 6.87
C PRO A 143 6.30 -8.56 7.29
N ILE A 144 7.47 -9.18 7.41
CA ILE A 144 7.62 -10.57 7.86
C ILE A 144 8.68 -10.69 8.95
N VAL A 145 8.45 -11.63 9.86
CA VAL A 145 9.34 -12.00 10.96
C VAL A 145 9.51 -13.51 10.99
N PHE A 146 10.73 -13.94 11.28
CA PHE A 146 11.11 -15.33 11.51
C PHE A 146 11.23 -15.54 13.02
N PRO A 147 10.21 -16.05 13.71
CA PRO A 147 10.15 -15.90 15.16
C PRO A 147 11.11 -16.85 15.89
N ASP A 148 11.42 -17.97 15.25
CA ASP A 148 12.33 -19.00 15.77
C ASP A 148 13.79 -18.77 15.34
N TYR A 149 14.07 -17.64 14.68
CA TYR A 149 15.40 -17.33 14.17
C TYR A 149 16.41 -17.26 15.33
N LYS A 150 17.46 -18.08 15.24
CA LYS A 150 18.52 -18.14 16.25
C LYS A 150 19.61 -17.15 15.89
N ILE A 151 19.81 -16.19 16.77
CA ILE A 151 20.81 -15.14 16.62
C ILE A 151 22.13 -15.62 17.23
N SER A 152 23.21 -15.60 16.45
CA SER A 152 24.55 -15.88 16.96
C SER A 152 25.09 -14.66 17.72
N THR A 153 25.49 -14.85 18.96
CA THR A 153 26.10 -13.83 19.83
C THR A 153 27.44 -14.34 20.38
N PRO A 154 28.31 -13.47 20.93
CA PRO A 154 29.56 -13.91 21.56
C PRO A 154 29.37 -14.92 22.69
N VAL A 155 28.17 -14.96 23.30
CA VAL A 155 27.81 -15.87 24.40
C VAL A 155 27.00 -17.10 23.93
N GLY A 156 26.87 -17.31 22.62
CA GLY A 156 26.15 -18.46 22.03
C GLY A 156 24.97 -18.09 21.14
N LYS A 157 24.20 -19.11 20.72
CA LYS A 157 22.98 -18.92 19.91
C LYS A 157 21.78 -18.66 20.82
N ILE A 158 21.19 -17.48 20.73
CA ILE A 158 20.00 -17.09 21.49
C ILE A 158 18.79 -17.15 20.55
N GLY A 159 17.73 -17.85 20.95
CA GLY A 159 16.46 -17.95 20.21
C GLY A 159 15.39 -17.01 20.77
N GLY A 160 14.26 -16.90 20.06
CA GLY A 160 13.04 -16.22 20.57
C GLY A 160 13.02 -14.69 20.44
N LEU A 161 14.09 -14.07 19.94
CA LEU A 161 14.13 -12.63 19.64
C LEU A 161 13.57 -12.31 18.24
N GLY A 162 13.68 -13.28 17.32
CA GLY A 162 13.21 -13.16 15.94
C GLY A 162 14.16 -12.39 15.02
N HIS A 163 13.90 -12.49 13.72
CA HIS A 163 14.55 -11.69 12.68
C HIS A 163 13.49 -11.13 11.73
N ALA A 164 13.68 -9.92 11.22
CA ALA A 164 12.68 -9.20 10.43
C ALA A 164 13.18 -8.93 9.00
N GLY A 165 12.24 -8.95 8.06
CA GLY A 165 12.44 -8.49 6.70
C GLY A 165 11.14 -7.95 6.11
N ILE A 166 11.22 -7.37 4.93
CA ILE A 166 10.06 -6.81 4.25
C ILE A 166 9.98 -7.33 2.82
N LEU A 167 8.81 -7.84 2.48
CA LEU A 167 8.44 -8.31 1.16
C LEU A 167 7.60 -7.24 0.47
N LEU A 168 8.16 -6.67 -0.59
CA LEU A 168 7.52 -5.68 -1.45
C LEU A 168 6.97 -6.38 -2.67
N ILE A 169 5.72 -6.11 -2.99
CA ILE A 169 5.04 -6.67 -4.16
C ILE A 169 4.54 -5.48 -4.98
N ASP A 170 4.98 -5.39 -6.23
CA ASP A 170 4.37 -4.47 -7.18
C ASP A 170 2.99 -5.04 -7.54
N PRO A 171 1.90 -4.36 -7.16
CA PRO A 171 0.55 -4.88 -7.36
C PRO A 171 0.15 -4.96 -8.83
N LYS A 172 0.85 -4.24 -9.72
CA LYS A 172 0.54 -4.22 -11.17
C LYS A 172 1.17 -5.41 -11.89
N THR A 173 2.40 -5.77 -11.50
CA THR A 173 3.22 -6.72 -12.24
C THR A 173 3.45 -8.03 -11.49
N GLY A 174 3.15 -8.08 -10.19
CA GLY A 174 3.57 -9.15 -9.29
C GLY A 174 5.08 -9.14 -9.02
N LEU A 175 5.81 -8.13 -9.48
CA LEU A 175 7.24 -8.00 -9.25
C LEU A 175 7.50 -8.01 -7.74
N THR A 176 8.26 -8.99 -7.30
CA THR A 176 8.46 -9.23 -5.88
C THR A 176 9.91 -8.95 -5.52
N LYS A 177 10.11 -8.24 -4.40
CA LYS A 177 11.43 -7.92 -3.85
C LYS A 177 11.42 -8.15 -2.36
N TYR A 178 12.44 -8.84 -1.87
CA TYR A 178 12.62 -9.05 -0.45
C TYR A 178 13.92 -8.42 0.02
N TYR A 179 13.82 -7.65 1.09
CA TYR A 179 14.93 -6.97 1.75
C TYR A 179 14.93 -7.29 3.24
N GLU A 180 16.12 -7.40 3.80
CA GLU A 180 16.33 -7.61 5.22
C GLU A 180 17.56 -6.86 5.69
N TYR A 181 17.52 -6.32 6.89
CA TYR A 181 18.66 -5.67 7.52
C TYR A 181 19.12 -6.50 8.71
N GLY A 182 20.41 -6.64 8.94
CA GLY A 182 20.87 -7.50 10.02
C GLY A 182 22.38 -7.56 10.11
N ARG A 183 22.84 -8.39 11.05
CA ARG A 183 24.26 -8.68 11.25
C ARG A 183 24.69 -9.77 10.28
N TYR A 184 25.30 -9.34 9.19
CA TYR A 184 25.72 -10.22 8.10
C TYR A 184 27.21 -10.05 7.87
N ARG A 185 27.98 -11.15 7.89
CA ARG A 185 29.41 -11.06 7.57
C ARG A 185 29.59 -10.50 6.15
N ALA A 186 30.37 -9.44 6.03
CA ALA A 186 31.02 -9.06 4.79
C ALA A 186 32.40 -9.72 4.74
N ASP A 187 32.84 -10.09 3.55
CA ASP A 187 34.19 -10.61 3.33
C ASP A 187 35.17 -9.50 3.76
N ASN A 188 35.81 -9.67 4.92
CA ASN A 188 36.83 -8.78 5.54
C ASN A 188 36.38 -7.74 6.59
N ASP A 189 35.24 -7.88 7.27
CA ASP A 189 34.88 -6.94 8.37
C ASP A 189 34.64 -7.66 9.70
N GLU A 190 35.48 -7.38 10.70
CA GLU A 190 35.42 -7.93 12.07
C GLU A 190 34.26 -7.34 12.92
N CYS A 191 33.45 -6.42 12.38
CA CYS A 191 32.61 -5.53 13.19
C CYS A 191 31.10 -5.60 12.88
N ASN A 192 30.25 -5.59 13.92
CA ASN A 192 28.84 -5.11 14.02
C ASN A 192 28.18 -4.54 12.75
N CYS A 193 28.07 -5.36 11.71
CA CYS A 193 27.79 -4.91 10.36
C CYS A 193 26.30 -4.95 10.09
N GLY A 194 25.61 -3.92 10.54
CA GLY A 194 24.26 -3.62 10.07
C GLY A 194 24.28 -3.44 8.56
N ILE A 195 23.80 -4.45 7.84
CA ILE A 195 23.88 -4.54 6.39
C ILE A 195 22.50 -4.90 5.86
N VAL A 196 22.09 -4.26 4.76
CA VAL A 196 20.89 -4.66 4.03
C VAL A 196 21.24 -5.74 3.00
N ARG A 197 20.56 -6.88 3.05
CA ARG A 197 20.58 -7.92 2.00
C ARG A 197 19.32 -7.82 1.16
N LYS A 198 19.48 -8.15 -0.13
CA LYS A 198 18.39 -8.37 -1.08
C LYS A 198 18.46 -9.82 -1.52
N ARG A 199 17.35 -10.56 -1.44
CA ARG A 199 17.30 -11.95 -1.91
C ARG A 199 16.69 -12.05 -3.30
N THR A 200 17.17 -13.02 -4.05
CA THR A 200 16.56 -13.39 -5.32
C THR A 200 15.47 -14.40 -5.01
N ILE A 201 14.23 -13.98 -5.25
CA ILE A 201 13.00 -14.74 -4.96
C ILE A 201 12.09 -14.69 -6.19
N PRO A 202 11.20 -15.68 -6.37
CA PRO A 202 10.23 -15.63 -7.46
C PRO A 202 9.30 -14.43 -7.32
N ASN A 203 8.72 -14.01 -8.43
CA ASN A 203 7.61 -13.08 -8.42
C ASN A 203 6.32 -13.81 -8.03
N VAL A 204 5.45 -13.13 -7.30
CA VAL A 204 4.09 -13.61 -7.10
C VAL A 204 3.30 -13.50 -8.40
N VAL A 205 2.27 -14.33 -8.52
CA VAL A 205 1.26 -14.21 -9.56
C VAL A 205 0.08 -13.49 -8.95
N MET A 206 -0.29 -12.35 -9.51
CA MET A 206 -1.46 -11.60 -9.06
C MET A 206 -2.73 -12.30 -9.53
N GLY A 207 -3.63 -12.57 -8.59
CA GLY A 207 -4.97 -13.06 -8.83
C GLY A 207 -5.89 -11.95 -9.37
N LYS A 208 -7.07 -12.36 -9.86
CA LYS A 208 -8.09 -11.43 -10.35
C LYS A 208 -8.65 -10.51 -9.26
N ASP A 209 -8.42 -10.85 -8.00
CA ASP A 209 -8.77 -10.09 -6.81
C ASP A 209 -7.73 -9.03 -6.42
N GLY A 210 -6.70 -8.84 -7.25
CA GLY A 210 -5.64 -7.87 -7.02
C GLY A 210 -4.67 -8.27 -5.90
N ARG A 211 -4.68 -9.54 -5.47
CA ARG A 211 -3.78 -10.08 -4.44
C ARG A 211 -2.85 -11.14 -5.01
N PRO A 212 -1.70 -11.42 -4.38
CA PRO A 212 -0.92 -12.61 -4.69
C PRO A 212 -1.78 -13.87 -4.56
N THR A 213 -1.79 -14.72 -5.59
CA THR A 213 -2.43 -16.03 -5.49
C THR A 213 -1.79 -16.82 -4.35
N PRO A 214 -2.57 -17.58 -3.54
CA PRO A 214 -2.04 -18.31 -2.40
C PRO A 214 -0.86 -19.23 -2.76
N GLU A 215 -0.93 -19.87 -3.92
CA GLU A 215 0.13 -20.74 -4.42
C GLU A 215 1.44 -19.97 -4.67
N SER A 216 1.36 -18.82 -5.37
CA SER A 216 2.53 -18.02 -5.67
C SER A 216 3.13 -17.36 -4.42
N LEU A 217 2.28 -16.92 -3.48
CA LEU A 217 2.71 -16.35 -2.21
C LEU A 217 3.39 -17.41 -1.35
N ASN A 218 2.86 -18.63 -1.26
CA ASN A 218 3.50 -19.73 -0.55
C ASN A 218 4.85 -20.11 -1.15
N LYS A 219 5.00 -20.10 -2.48
CA LYS A 219 6.30 -20.32 -3.15
C LYS A 219 7.32 -19.24 -2.75
N VAL A 220 6.90 -17.98 -2.69
CA VAL A 220 7.73 -16.87 -2.24
C VAL A 220 8.12 -17.00 -0.76
N LEU A 221 7.14 -17.24 0.13
CA LEU A 221 7.38 -17.38 1.56
C LEU A 221 8.29 -18.57 1.88
N SER A 222 8.10 -19.70 1.21
CA SER A 222 9.00 -20.86 1.30
C SER A 222 10.43 -20.54 0.88
N SER A 223 10.59 -19.82 -0.25
CA SER A 223 11.90 -19.36 -0.72
C SER A 223 12.57 -18.43 0.30
N ILE A 224 11.80 -17.54 0.93
CA ILE A 224 12.32 -16.59 1.92
C ILE A 224 12.69 -17.30 3.23
N SER A 225 11.83 -18.19 3.73
CA SER A 225 12.10 -19.02 4.92
C SER A 225 13.42 -19.78 4.77
N ASN A 226 13.64 -20.44 3.63
CA ASN A 226 14.86 -21.20 3.38
C ASN A 226 16.11 -20.32 3.25
N GLN A 227 16.03 -19.16 2.57
CA GLN A 227 17.19 -18.30 2.32
C GLN A 227 17.57 -17.37 3.47
N SER A 228 16.59 -16.99 4.29
CA SER A 228 16.70 -15.92 5.29
C SER A 228 16.14 -16.28 6.66
N GLY A 229 15.20 -17.22 6.75
CA GLY A 229 14.54 -17.65 7.98
C GLY A 229 15.07 -18.92 8.63
N GLN A 230 16.20 -19.48 8.15
CA GLN A 230 16.75 -20.76 8.61
C GLN A 230 15.81 -21.96 8.38
N GLY A 231 14.90 -21.87 7.40
CA GLY A 231 13.86 -22.87 7.14
C GLY A 231 12.76 -22.91 8.20
N GLY A 232 12.67 -21.90 9.07
CA GLY A 232 11.64 -21.80 10.10
C GLY A 232 10.37 -21.09 9.63
N ARG A 233 9.35 -21.08 10.49
CA ARG A 233 8.07 -20.41 10.24
C ARG A 233 8.23 -18.91 10.01
N ILE A 234 7.25 -18.32 9.34
CA ILE A 234 7.11 -16.88 9.13
C ILE A 234 5.82 -16.40 9.78
N SER A 235 5.93 -15.33 10.57
CA SER A 235 4.81 -14.51 11.02
C SER A 235 4.89 -13.17 10.31
N GLY A 236 3.81 -12.72 9.68
CA GLY A 236 3.78 -11.47 8.94
C GLY A 236 2.44 -10.77 9.01
N ALA A 237 2.42 -9.54 8.51
CA ALA A 237 1.22 -8.75 8.31
C ALA A 237 1.14 -8.32 6.84
N TYR A 238 -0.05 -8.31 6.27
CA TYR A 238 -0.33 -7.89 4.92
C TYR A 238 -0.85 -6.45 4.92
N ILE A 239 0.04 -5.51 4.70
CA ILE A 239 -0.23 -4.08 4.71
C ILE A 239 -0.56 -3.63 3.32
N LYS A 240 -1.72 -3.04 3.13
CA LYS A 240 -2.13 -2.52 1.83
C LYS A 240 -1.28 -1.23 1.47
N ASN A 241 -0.19 -1.31 0.67
CA ASN A 241 0.53 -0.20 0.01
C ASN A 241 0.67 -0.18 -1.57
N ASP A 242 0.68 1.00 -2.22
CA ASP A 242 0.91 1.20 -3.68
C ASP A 242 2.27 1.84 -4.07
N LYS A 243 3.05 2.26 -3.08
CA LYS A 243 4.35 2.94 -3.15
C LYS A 243 5.53 1.97 -3.27
N PHE A 244 5.39 0.95 -4.12
CA PHE A 244 6.43 -0.06 -4.33
C PHE A 244 7.76 0.58 -4.72
N ALA A 245 7.75 1.58 -5.60
CA ALA A 245 8.95 2.24 -6.08
C ALA A 245 9.68 2.99 -4.96
N GLU A 246 8.96 3.71 -4.12
CA GLU A 246 9.46 4.50 -2.99
C GLU A 246 10.08 3.59 -1.93
N MET A 247 9.34 2.55 -1.50
CA MET A 247 9.83 1.54 -0.55
C MET A 247 11.08 0.82 -1.10
N ASN A 248 11.05 0.42 -2.37
CA ASN A 248 12.17 -0.24 -3.02
C ASN A 248 13.37 0.72 -3.17
N ASN A 249 13.14 2.00 -3.48
CA ASN A 249 14.18 3.02 -3.59
C ASN A 249 14.83 3.28 -2.23
N TYR A 250 14.06 3.34 -1.14
CA TYR A 250 14.60 3.43 0.21
C TYR A 250 15.49 2.23 0.53
N ALA A 251 14.99 1.01 0.32
CA ALA A 251 15.74 -0.22 0.57
C ALA A 251 17.03 -0.30 -0.26
N VAL A 252 16.98 0.10 -1.53
CA VAL A 252 18.15 0.15 -2.43
C VAL A 252 19.16 1.21 -1.96
N LYS A 253 18.71 2.41 -1.55
CA LYS A 253 19.58 3.47 -1.01
C LYS A 253 20.25 3.02 0.28
N LYS A 254 19.50 2.45 1.23
CA LYS A 254 20.06 1.91 2.49
C LYS A 254 21.06 0.78 2.21
N LYS A 255 20.78 -0.09 1.23
CA LYS A 255 21.73 -1.12 0.77
C LYS A 255 23.00 -0.55 0.15
N ALA A 256 22.93 0.56 -0.59
CA ALA A 256 24.12 1.20 -1.12
C ALA A 256 25.06 1.69 0.00
N GLN A 257 24.51 2.05 1.17
CA GLN A 257 25.29 2.43 2.35
C GLN A 257 26.06 1.27 3.00
N ASN A 258 25.84 0.01 2.59
CA ASN A 258 26.62 -1.12 3.11
C ASN A 258 28.14 -0.94 2.92
N ARG A 259 28.56 -0.22 1.88
CA ARG A 259 29.97 0.08 1.58
C ARG A 259 30.49 1.31 2.31
N ASN A 260 29.63 2.06 2.99
CA ASN A 260 30.03 3.24 3.73
C ASN A 260 30.63 2.82 5.08
N PRO A 261 31.91 3.15 5.37
CA PRO A 261 32.53 2.84 6.67
C PRO A 261 31.93 3.68 7.81
N LYS A 262 31.27 4.81 7.50
CA LYS A 262 30.57 5.67 8.48
C LYS A 262 29.07 5.37 8.60
N ARG A 263 28.61 4.23 8.07
CA ARG A 263 27.20 3.83 8.19
C ARG A 263 26.82 3.66 9.66
N GLU A 264 25.55 3.86 9.96
CA GLU A 264 25.02 3.61 11.29
C GLU A 264 25.19 2.12 11.66
N HIS A 265 25.74 1.88 12.85
CA HIS A 265 25.99 0.52 13.33
C HIS A 265 24.69 -0.16 13.76
N TYR A 266 24.67 -1.48 13.61
CA TYR A 266 23.55 -2.28 14.10
C TYR A 266 23.44 -2.15 15.62
N SER A 267 22.23 -1.87 16.10
CA SER A 267 21.89 -1.81 17.51
C SER A 267 20.64 -2.63 17.75
N LEU A 268 20.68 -3.56 18.71
CA LEU A 268 19.52 -4.39 19.06
C LEU A 268 18.32 -3.55 19.53
N SER A 269 18.54 -2.34 20.04
CA SER A 269 17.48 -1.49 20.60
C SER A 269 17.02 -0.35 19.68
N SER A 270 17.87 0.15 18.79
CA SER A 270 17.61 1.42 18.09
C SER A 270 17.87 1.42 16.59
N ASN A 271 18.53 0.37 16.06
CA ASN A 271 18.84 0.26 14.63
C ASN A 271 19.01 -1.22 14.27
N ASN A 272 17.90 -1.94 14.22
CA ASN A 272 17.84 -3.37 13.94
C ASN A 272 16.92 -3.69 12.75
N CYS A 273 16.67 -4.97 12.52
CA CYS A 273 15.81 -5.46 11.44
C CYS A 273 14.36 -4.93 11.50
N ALA A 274 13.79 -4.74 12.69
CA ALA A 274 12.45 -4.16 12.86
C ALA A 274 12.42 -2.66 12.52
N HIS A 275 13.46 -1.91 12.92
CA HIS A 275 13.59 -0.48 12.57
C HIS A 275 13.71 -0.30 11.06
N PHE A 276 14.53 -1.12 10.39
CA PHE A 276 14.63 -1.09 8.94
C PHE A 276 13.29 -1.40 8.25
N MET A 277 12.54 -2.39 8.74
CA MET A 277 11.20 -2.70 8.24
C MET A 277 10.27 -1.50 8.41
N LYS A 278 10.25 -0.88 9.59
CA LYS A 278 9.47 0.33 9.88
C LYS A 278 9.83 1.48 8.93
N ASP A 279 11.11 1.78 8.77
CA ASP A 279 11.56 2.86 7.87
C ASP A 279 11.11 2.61 6.42
N VAL A 280 11.15 1.36 5.95
CA VAL A 280 10.69 1.02 4.59
C VAL A 280 9.18 1.23 4.48
N LEU A 281 8.40 0.86 5.50
CA LEU A 281 6.96 1.13 5.54
C LEU A 281 6.65 2.63 5.54
N GLU A 282 7.36 3.43 6.34
CA GLU A 282 7.22 4.89 6.38
C GLU A 282 7.62 5.54 5.06
N ALA A 283 8.66 5.03 4.38
CA ALA A 283 9.02 5.47 3.03
C ALA A 283 7.92 5.18 2.01
N GLY A 284 7.05 4.20 2.29
CA GLY A 284 5.83 3.93 1.56
C GLY A 284 4.61 4.70 2.06
N GLU A 285 4.77 5.71 2.91
CA GLU A 285 3.66 6.48 3.52
C GLU A 285 2.70 5.62 4.36
N VAL A 286 3.16 4.47 4.88
CA VAL A 286 2.46 3.75 5.95
C VAL A 286 2.78 4.44 7.27
N ASP A 287 1.80 4.53 8.17
CA ASP A 287 1.98 4.97 9.55
C ASP A 287 1.99 3.76 10.49
N PRO A 288 3.13 3.02 10.60
CA PRO A 288 3.21 1.86 11.47
C PRO A 288 3.36 2.28 12.95
N PRO A 289 3.00 1.40 13.91
CA PRO A 289 3.08 1.70 15.33
C PRO A 289 4.50 2.08 15.77
N TRP A 290 4.57 2.81 16.89
CA TRP A 290 5.83 3.12 17.54
C TRP A 290 6.49 1.84 18.04
N ILE A 291 7.80 1.70 17.83
CA ILE A 291 8.56 0.58 18.37
C ILE A 291 8.77 0.82 19.88
N ILE A 292 7.87 0.28 20.69
CA ILE A 292 8.02 0.24 22.16
C ILE A 292 8.98 -0.88 22.54
N ASP A 293 8.81 -2.05 21.91
CA ASP A 293 9.70 -3.20 22.05
C ASP A 293 10.46 -3.44 20.74
N PRO A 294 11.79 -3.29 20.73
CA PRO A 294 12.59 -3.40 19.51
C PRO A 294 12.72 -4.85 19.00
N ARG A 295 12.20 -5.84 19.72
CA ARG A 295 12.20 -7.23 19.26
C ARG A 295 11.26 -7.41 18.06
N PRO A 296 11.74 -7.97 16.94
CA PRO A 296 10.91 -8.28 15.78
C PRO A 296 9.63 -9.04 16.13
N ASN A 297 9.71 -10.01 17.04
CA ASN A 297 8.56 -10.80 17.47
C ASN A 297 7.48 -9.97 18.15
N SER A 298 7.84 -8.94 18.91
CA SER A 298 6.86 -8.07 19.56
C SER A 298 6.26 -7.10 18.54
N TYR A 299 7.11 -6.47 17.74
CA TYR A 299 6.68 -5.46 16.77
C TYR A 299 5.78 -6.01 15.67
N ILE A 300 6.00 -7.26 15.23
CA ILE A 300 5.10 -7.87 14.25
C ILE A 300 3.74 -8.19 14.83
N GLU A 301 3.62 -8.49 16.14
CA GLU A 301 2.31 -8.69 16.75
C GLU A 301 1.53 -7.38 16.81
N GLU A 302 2.18 -6.25 17.14
CA GLU A 302 1.56 -4.92 17.08
C GLU A 302 1.06 -4.61 15.65
N LEU A 303 1.86 -4.87 14.62
CA LEU A 303 1.41 -4.74 13.23
C LEU A 303 0.26 -5.72 12.89
N ARG A 304 0.25 -6.92 13.46
CA ARG A 304 -0.78 -7.93 13.21
C ARG A 304 -2.09 -7.66 13.95
N ASP A 305 -2.12 -6.69 14.86
CA ASP A 305 -3.36 -6.18 15.46
C ASP A 305 -4.12 -5.29 14.47
N ASP A 306 -3.40 -4.51 13.67
CA ASP A 306 -3.97 -3.55 12.71
C ASP A 306 -4.06 -4.09 11.26
N TYR A 307 -3.32 -5.16 10.93
CA TYR A 307 -3.22 -5.68 9.56
C TYR A 307 -3.42 -7.21 9.45
N PRO A 308 -3.90 -7.72 8.30
CA PRO A 308 -4.14 -9.13 8.11
C PRO A 308 -2.89 -10.01 8.30
N LYS A 309 -3.04 -11.05 9.12
CA LYS A 309 -1.97 -12.00 9.41
C LYS A 309 -1.61 -12.85 8.19
N ILE A 310 -0.31 -12.97 7.94
CA ILE A 310 0.32 -13.93 7.02
C ILE A 310 1.12 -14.90 7.87
N ASP A 311 0.83 -16.19 7.76
CA ASP A 311 1.54 -17.24 8.48
C ASP A 311 2.02 -18.30 7.48
N TYR A 312 3.29 -18.68 7.57
CA TYR A 312 3.87 -19.79 6.81
C TYR A 312 4.52 -20.75 7.81
N PRO A 313 4.22 -22.07 7.73
CA PRO A 313 4.64 -23.05 8.71
C PRO A 313 6.16 -23.32 8.71
#